data_AF-A0A1G4K1D2-F1
#
_entry.id   AF-A0A1G4K1D2-F1
#
_cell.length_a   1.000
_cell.length_b   1.000
_cell.length_c   1.000
_cell.angle_alpha   90.00
_cell.angle_beta   90.00
_cell.angle_gamma   90.00
#
_symmetry.space_group_name_H-M   'P 1'
#
loop_
_entity.id
_entity.type
_entity.pdbx_description
1 polymer ?
#
loop_
_entity_poly.entity_id
_entity_poly.type
_entity_poly.pdbx_seq_one_letter_code
_entity_poly.pdbx_strand_id
1 'polypeptide(L)'
;MPFKLVTTPHKKQDLPTSKDEIVSVAKELIDEVCTSWKKGKAFHHTLSVNPTLDSDRVEVQTYHTNRGKEFWLSRVSEHRLDTSTYERLVKVLNGSEKRDTQWVLPDRTARSRAEKEYIETLSHVEILETTTSGWVGVYLEYELGKPLTTREFHEWVYVVPPFSTADASAETCMVVSVVADASMKDPVAHTPAIYVSVESLDYNYDTQKLVWKMATTSDAGGNVPKWIQNAMIAKTVVKDVSFMFEWLGNGHDSDNK
;
A
#
# COMPACT_ATOMS: atom_id res chain seq x y z
N MET A 1 -22.67 -7.71 -9.71
CA MET A 1 -21.88 -6.77 -10.55
C MET A 1 -20.42 -7.13 -10.38
N PRO A 2 -19.55 -6.98 -11.39
CA PRO A 2 -18.12 -7.28 -11.22
C PRO A 2 -17.52 -6.35 -10.15
N PHE A 3 -16.61 -6.88 -9.34
CA PHE A 3 -15.85 -6.09 -8.36
C PHE A 3 -15.09 -4.96 -9.06
N LYS A 4 -14.99 -3.80 -8.41
CA LYS A 4 -14.30 -2.62 -8.95
C LYS A 4 -13.56 -1.89 -7.83
N LEU A 5 -12.42 -1.34 -8.18
CA LEU A 5 -11.67 -0.43 -7.32
C LEU A 5 -12.26 0.98 -7.46
N VAL A 6 -13.14 1.35 -6.53
CA VAL A 6 -13.85 2.64 -6.50
C VAL A 6 -13.99 3.10 -5.05
N THR A 7 -14.18 4.39 -4.85
CA THR A 7 -14.36 5.01 -3.52
C THR A 7 -15.72 4.75 -2.88
N THR A 8 -16.60 4.01 -3.54
CA THR A 8 -17.89 3.62 -2.98
C THR A 8 -17.68 2.59 -1.88
N PRO A 9 -18.25 2.79 -0.66
CA PRO A 9 -18.10 1.82 0.43
C PRO A 9 -18.65 0.44 0.09
N HIS A 10 -17.91 -0.59 0.52
CA HIS A 10 -18.27 -2.00 0.36
C HIS A 10 -18.71 -2.60 1.69
N LYS A 11 -19.88 -3.25 1.70
CA LYS A 11 -20.23 -4.17 2.79
C LYS A 11 -19.45 -5.46 2.63
N LYS A 12 -19.27 -6.18 3.73
CA LYS A 12 -18.64 -7.51 3.75
C LYS A 12 -19.18 -8.46 2.68
N GLN A 13 -20.49 -8.46 2.47
CA GLN A 13 -21.18 -9.32 1.49
C GLN A 13 -20.95 -8.94 0.02
N ASP A 14 -20.46 -7.73 -0.23
CA ASP A 14 -20.19 -7.21 -1.58
C ASP A 14 -18.73 -7.46 -2.01
N LEU A 15 -17.89 -7.97 -1.09
CA LEU A 15 -16.50 -8.26 -1.36
C LEU A 15 -16.34 -9.52 -2.21
N PRO A 16 -15.42 -9.53 -3.18
CA PRO A 16 -15.13 -10.72 -3.97
C PRO A 16 -14.54 -11.79 -3.08
N THR A 17 -14.92 -13.04 -3.32
CA THR A 17 -14.39 -14.21 -2.61
C THR A 17 -13.26 -14.90 -3.36
N SER A 18 -13.08 -14.59 -4.65
CA SER A 18 -12.05 -15.18 -5.50
C SER A 18 -10.77 -14.34 -5.48
N LYS A 19 -9.64 -14.97 -5.15
CA LYS A 19 -8.31 -14.37 -5.31
C LYS A 19 -8.08 -13.93 -6.76
N ASP A 20 -8.51 -14.72 -7.74
CA ASP A 20 -8.25 -14.44 -9.15
C ASP A 20 -8.99 -13.19 -9.64
N GLU A 21 -10.21 -12.97 -9.14
CA GLU A 21 -10.96 -11.73 -9.43
C GLU A 21 -10.23 -10.51 -8.86
N ILE A 22 -9.79 -10.59 -7.60
CA ILE A 22 -9.05 -9.52 -6.92
C ILE A 22 -7.75 -9.21 -7.66
N VAL A 23 -6.96 -10.23 -7.98
CA VAL A 23 -5.68 -10.09 -8.70
C VAL A 23 -5.91 -9.52 -10.10
N SER A 24 -6.94 -9.99 -10.82
CA SER A 24 -7.25 -9.49 -12.16
C SER A 24 -7.54 -7.99 -12.15
N VAL A 25 -8.43 -7.53 -11.25
CA VAL A 25 -8.80 -6.12 -11.15
C VAL A 25 -7.62 -5.25 -10.67
N ALA A 26 -6.82 -5.76 -9.73
CA ALA A 26 -5.63 -5.08 -9.23
C ALA A 26 -4.54 -4.93 -10.30
N LYS A 27 -4.27 -5.99 -11.08
CA LYS A 27 -3.32 -5.97 -12.19
C LYS A 27 -3.74 -5.01 -13.29
N GLU A 28 -5.02 -5.01 -13.67
CA GLU A 28 -5.55 -4.09 -14.68
C GLU A 28 -5.24 -2.63 -14.31
N LEU A 29 -5.42 -2.24 -13.05
CA LEU A 29 -5.08 -0.91 -12.57
C LEU A 29 -3.57 -0.63 -12.61
N ILE A 30 -2.75 -1.56 -12.12
CA ILE A 30 -1.30 -1.36 -11.95
C ILE A 30 -0.56 -1.35 -13.28
N ASP A 31 -0.98 -2.17 -14.25
CA ASP A 31 -0.33 -2.29 -15.56
C ASP A 31 -0.54 -1.02 -16.42
N GLU A 32 -1.57 -0.24 -16.13
CA GLU A 32 -1.83 1.07 -16.77
C GLU A 32 -0.86 2.18 -16.31
N VAL A 33 -0.30 2.09 -15.10
CA VAL A 33 0.40 3.21 -14.43
C VAL A 33 1.53 3.78 -15.29
N CYS A 34 2.43 2.93 -15.78
CA CYS A 34 3.58 3.39 -16.55
C CYS A 34 3.29 3.55 -18.05
N THR A 35 2.10 3.17 -18.51
CA THR A 35 1.76 3.07 -19.94
C THR A 35 0.74 4.11 -20.39
N SER A 36 -0.27 4.41 -19.57
CA SER A 36 -1.39 5.29 -19.93
C SER A 36 -1.57 6.48 -19.00
N TRP A 37 -1.04 6.44 -17.77
CA TRP A 37 -1.18 7.54 -16.82
C TRP A 37 -0.23 8.70 -17.14
N LYS A 38 -0.62 9.90 -16.73
CA LYS A 38 0.21 11.09 -16.91
C LYS A 38 1.37 11.06 -15.92
N LYS A 39 2.60 11.11 -16.45
CA LYS A 39 3.82 11.21 -15.64
C LYS A 39 3.79 12.51 -14.83
N GLY A 40 3.98 12.39 -13.52
CA GLY A 40 4.06 13.48 -12.56
C GLY A 40 5.50 13.85 -12.19
N LYS A 41 5.67 14.38 -10.97
CA LYS A 41 6.97 14.77 -10.43
C LYS A 41 7.77 13.53 -9.97
N ALA A 42 9.08 13.54 -10.23
CA ALA A 42 10.04 12.67 -9.57
C ALA A 42 10.54 13.30 -8.27
N PHE A 43 10.57 12.51 -7.21
CA PHE A 43 11.07 12.89 -5.89
C PHE A 43 12.36 12.12 -5.60
N HIS A 44 13.26 12.77 -4.87
CA HIS A 44 14.55 12.20 -4.51
C HIS A 44 14.73 12.35 -3.00
N HIS A 45 15.08 11.25 -2.36
CA HIS A 45 15.34 11.17 -0.93
C HIS A 45 16.72 10.58 -0.72
N THR A 46 17.48 11.14 0.22
CA THR A 46 18.75 10.56 0.65
C THR A 46 18.50 9.88 1.99
N LEU A 47 18.75 8.58 2.05
CA LEU A 47 18.57 7.78 3.26
C LEU A 47 19.84 7.80 4.10
N SER A 48 19.71 7.81 5.42
CA SER A 48 20.88 7.65 6.30
C SER A 48 21.41 6.21 6.29
N VAL A 49 20.50 5.24 6.13
CA VAL A 49 20.81 3.83 5.94
C VAL A 49 19.92 3.32 4.80
N ASN A 50 20.54 2.70 3.79
CA ASN A 50 19.81 2.07 2.70
C ASN A 50 20.21 0.58 2.62
N PRO A 51 19.29 -0.36 2.89
CA PRO A 51 19.55 -1.79 2.75
C PRO A 51 19.50 -2.27 1.29
N THR A 52 19.14 -1.41 0.33
CA THR A 52 19.20 -1.77 -1.09
C THR A 52 20.65 -1.83 -1.59
N LEU A 53 20.85 -2.49 -2.73
CA LEU A 53 22.12 -2.54 -3.47
C LEU A 53 22.36 -1.27 -4.31
N ASP A 54 21.48 -0.27 -4.19
CA ASP A 54 21.59 1.02 -4.86
C ASP A 54 22.44 2.00 -4.04
N SER A 55 22.56 3.25 -4.52
CA SER A 55 23.12 4.34 -3.71
C SER A 55 22.20 4.71 -2.53
N ASP A 56 22.68 5.58 -1.65
CA ASP A 56 21.89 6.23 -0.59
C ASP A 56 20.71 7.09 -1.12
N ARG A 57 20.69 7.40 -2.43
CA ARG A 57 19.61 8.15 -3.08
C ARG A 57 18.52 7.21 -3.61
N VAL A 58 17.30 7.42 -3.13
CA VAL A 58 16.07 6.79 -3.59
C VAL A 58 15.29 7.78 -4.47
N GLU A 59 14.98 7.35 -5.69
CA GLU A 59 14.09 8.06 -6.60
C GLU A 59 12.69 7.43 -6.58
N VAL A 60 11.66 8.26 -6.52
CA VAL A 60 10.26 7.83 -6.63
C VAL A 60 9.55 8.70 -7.65
N GLN A 61 9.06 8.07 -8.71
CA GLN A 61 8.33 8.74 -9.78
C GLN A 61 6.82 8.67 -9.51
N THR A 62 6.14 9.82 -9.59
CA THR A 62 4.67 9.85 -9.50
C THR A 62 4.01 9.79 -10.87
N TYR A 63 2.80 9.24 -10.91
CA TYR A 63 1.90 9.21 -12.07
C TYR A 63 0.50 9.58 -11.60
N HIS A 64 -0.36 10.06 -12.48
CA HIS A 64 -1.74 10.32 -12.14
C HIS A 64 -2.69 10.16 -13.32
N THR A 65 -3.94 9.88 -13.01
CA THR A 65 -5.03 9.85 -13.98
C THR A 65 -6.35 10.23 -13.29
N ASN A 66 -7.43 10.37 -14.06
CA ASN A 66 -8.77 10.38 -13.51
C ASN A 66 -9.51 9.15 -14.03
N ARG A 67 -10.07 8.34 -13.12
CA ARG A 67 -10.98 7.24 -13.46
C ARG A 67 -12.38 7.68 -13.06
N GLY A 68 -13.19 8.07 -14.04
CA GLY A 68 -14.47 8.73 -13.78
C GLY A 68 -14.28 10.08 -13.08
N LYS A 69 -14.82 10.22 -11.86
CA LYS A 69 -14.72 11.46 -11.05
C LYS A 69 -13.60 11.40 -10.00
N GLU A 70 -12.90 10.26 -9.93
CA GLU A 70 -11.89 10.00 -8.92
C GLU A 70 -10.51 10.35 -9.48
N PHE A 71 -9.77 11.14 -8.71
CA PHE A 71 -8.36 11.38 -8.99
C PHE A 71 -7.55 10.21 -8.45
N TRP A 72 -6.78 9.58 -9.33
CA TRP A 72 -5.89 8.50 -9.00
C TRP A 72 -4.46 8.98 -9.09
N LEU A 73 -3.70 8.72 -8.04
CA LEU A 73 -2.26 8.96 -7.96
C LEU A 73 -1.56 7.62 -7.88
N SER A 74 -0.41 7.51 -8.52
CA SER A 74 0.49 6.40 -8.30
C SER A 74 1.89 6.90 -8.01
N ARG A 75 2.62 6.10 -7.22
CA ARG A 75 4.07 6.16 -7.10
C ARG A 75 4.68 4.88 -7.67
N VAL A 76 5.86 5.01 -8.28
CA VAL A 76 6.67 3.93 -8.79
C VAL A 76 8.11 4.18 -8.40
N SER A 77 8.78 3.17 -7.84
CA SER A 77 10.21 3.20 -7.59
C SER A 77 10.84 1.87 -8.03
N GLU A 78 12.12 1.93 -8.39
CA GLU A 78 12.89 0.78 -8.84
C GLU A 78 14.14 0.66 -7.98
N HIS A 79 14.43 -0.56 -7.52
CA HIS A 79 15.51 -0.83 -6.59
C HIS A 79 16.22 -2.12 -6.94
N ARG A 80 17.48 -2.24 -6.54
CA ARG A 80 18.18 -3.53 -6.54
C ARG A 80 18.23 -4.09 -5.13
N LEU A 81 17.69 -5.28 -4.91
CA LEU A 81 17.66 -5.93 -3.60
C LEU A 81 18.25 -7.34 -3.69
N ASP A 82 19.08 -7.73 -2.74
CA ASP A 82 19.32 -9.16 -2.53
C ASP A 82 18.04 -9.86 -2.04
N THR A 83 18.03 -11.20 -2.15
CA THR A 83 16.87 -12.01 -1.78
C THR A 83 16.47 -11.81 -0.33
N SER A 84 17.44 -11.70 0.58
CA SER A 84 17.15 -11.55 2.01
C SER A 84 16.44 -10.24 2.34
N THR A 85 16.84 -9.15 1.69
CA THR A 85 16.25 -7.82 1.87
C THR A 85 14.86 -7.77 1.24
N TYR A 86 14.68 -8.40 0.08
CA TYR A 86 13.36 -8.57 -0.52
C TYR A 86 12.41 -9.37 0.37
N GLU A 87 12.87 -10.48 0.97
CA GLU A 87 12.04 -11.29 1.87
C GLU A 87 11.62 -10.53 3.13
N ARG A 88 12.53 -9.73 3.70
CA ARG A 88 12.22 -8.83 4.84
C ARG A 88 11.18 -7.78 4.44
N LEU A 89 11.33 -7.16 3.27
CA LEU A 89 10.37 -6.19 2.74
C LEU A 89 8.97 -6.82 2.58
N VAL A 90 8.89 -8.03 2.02
CA VAL A 90 7.65 -8.78 1.84
C VAL A 90 7.00 -9.08 3.20
N LYS A 91 7.77 -9.58 4.18
CA LYS A 91 7.29 -9.86 5.55
C LYS A 91 6.59 -8.64 6.15
N VAL A 92 7.18 -7.45 6.01
CA VAL A 92 6.64 -6.23 6.61
C VAL A 92 5.43 -5.70 5.84
N LEU A 93 5.53 -5.56 4.51
CA LEU A 93 4.49 -4.92 3.70
C LEU A 93 3.24 -5.79 3.53
N ASN A 94 3.40 -7.11 3.49
CA ASN A 94 2.29 -8.01 3.21
C ASN A 94 2.10 -9.11 4.27
N GLY A 95 3.02 -9.29 5.22
CA GLY A 95 2.91 -10.31 6.28
C GLY A 95 3.31 -11.72 5.84
N SER A 96 3.80 -11.90 4.61
CA SER A 96 4.17 -13.22 4.08
C SER A 96 5.59 -13.58 4.47
N GLU A 97 5.78 -14.84 4.81
CA GLU A 97 7.07 -15.41 5.18
C GLU A 97 7.46 -16.48 4.16
N LYS A 98 8.74 -16.54 3.81
CA LYS A 98 9.29 -17.66 3.05
C LYS A 98 9.53 -18.82 4.01
N ARG A 99 8.88 -19.97 3.77
CA ARG A 99 9.18 -21.23 4.44
C ARG A 99 9.62 -22.23 3.38
N ASP A 100 10.88 -22.65 3.47
CA ASP A 100 11.58 -23.40 2.43
C ASP A 100 11.49 -22.66 1.07
N THR A 101 10.77 -23.23 0.11
CA THR A 101 10.59 -22.64 -1.23
C THR A 101 9.22 -21.96 -1.41
N GLN A 102 8.37 -21.94 -0.38
CA GLN A 102 6.99 -21.48 -0.49
C GLN A 102 6.73 -20.22 0.35
N TRP A 103 5.94 -19.32 -0.21
CA TRP A 103 5.39 -18.19 0.52
C TRP A 103 4.16 -18.62 1.30
N VAL A 104 4.17 -18.32 2.60
CA VAL A 104 3.01 -18.52 3.47
C VAL A 104 2.61 -17.18 4.08
N LEU A 105 1.30 -16.99 4.27
CA LEU A 105 0.76 -15.84 4.99
C LEU A 105 0.15 -16.38 6.29
N PRO A 106 0.96 -16.54 7.35
CA PRO A 106 0.52 -17.19 8.59
C PRO A 106 -0.54 -16.37 9.30
N ASP A 107 -0.45 -15.04 9.19
CA ASP A 107 -1.39 -14.09 9.78
C ASP A 107 -1.71 -12.98 8.78
N ARG A 108 -2.96 -12.94 8.33
CA ARG A 108 -3.45 -11.93 7.38
C ARG A 108 -3.50 -10.52 7.97
N THR A 109 -3.50 -10.40 9.30
CA THR A 109 -3.59 -9.12 10.01
C THR A 109 -2.23 -8.48 10.27
N ALA A 110 -1.13 -9.22 10.05
CA ALA A 110 0.23 -8.82 10.38
C ALA A 110 0.60 -7.47 9.74
N ARG A 111 0.35 -7.31 8.43
CA ARG A 111 0.70 -6.05 7.73
C ARG A 111 0.03 -4.83 8.34
N SER A 112 -1.25 -4.93 8.68
CA SER A 112 -2.01 -3.79 9.18
C SER A 112 -1.50 -3.38 10.55
N ARG A 113 -1.10 -4.33 11.40
CA ARG A 113 -0.48 -4.04 12.69
C ARG A 113 0.89 -3.39 12.54
N ALA A 114 1.71 -3.88 11.62
CA ALA A 114 3.04 -3.34 11.35
C ALA A 114 3.01 -1.94 10.72
N GLU A 115 1.93 -1.58 10.03
CA GLU A 115 1.80 -0.32 9.28
C GLU A 115 2.06 0.92 10.15
N LYS A 116 1.60 0.92 11.40
CA LYS A 116 1.83 2.00 12.36
C LYS A 116 3.32 2.20 12.73
N GLU A 117 4.16 1.18 12.54
CA GLU A 117 5.57 1.23 12.94
C GLU A 117 6.44 2.02 11.96
N TYR A 118 6.00 2.15 10.70
CA TYR A 118 6.75 2.83 9.64
C TYR A 118 5.99 3.99 8.97
N ILE A 119 4.68 4.13 9.20
CA ILE A 119 3.90 5.29 8.75
C ILE A 119 3.79 6.32 9.88
N GLU A 120 4.57 7.41 9.77
CA GLU A 120 4.69 8.47 10.78
C GLU A 120 3.33 9.09 11.19
N THR A 121 2.41 9.24 10.24
CA THR A 121 1.11 9.89 10.47
C THR A 121 0.03 8.94 10.96
N LEU A 122 0.27 7.63 10.98
CA LEU A 122 -0.69 6.63 11.42
C LEU A 122 -0.61 6.48 12.95
N SER A 123 -1.63 6.95 13.64
CA SER A 123 -1.65 7.02 15.11
C SER A 123 -2.35 5.83 15.76
N HIS A 124 -3.29 5.20 15.06
CA HIS A 124 -4.05 4.06 15.58
C HIS A 124 -4.37 3.06 14.48
N VAL A 125 -4.32 1.78 14.82
CA VAL A 125 -4.79 0.66 13.99
C VAL A 125 -5.59 -0.28 14.87
N GLU A 126 -6.78 -0.62 14.42
CA GLU A 126 -7.60 -1.67 15.02
C GLU A 126 -8.05 -2.67 13.96
N ILE A 127 -7.83 -3.96 14.25
CA ILE A 127 -8.37 -5.05 13.44
C ILE A 127 -9.81 -5.29 13.88
N LEU A 128 -10.76 -5.10 12.98
CA LEU A 128 -12.18 -5.25 13.25
C LEU A 128 -12.63 -6.70 13.05
N GLU A 129 -12.30 -7.27 11.89
CA GLU A 129 -12.65 -8.66 11.58
C GLU A 129 -11.78 -9.23 10.44
N THR A 130 -11.88 -10.55 10.23
CA THR A 130 -11.34 -11.22 9.06
C THR A 130 -12.43 -12.09 8.42
N THR A 131 -12.65 -11.93 7.13
CA THR A 131 -13.63 -12.70 6.39
C THR A 131 -13.09 -14.10 6.06
N THR A 132 -13.98 -15.04 5.75
CA THR A 132 -13.58 -16.38 5.30
C THR A 132 -12.83 -16.38 3.98
N SER A 133 -13.09 -15.40 3.12
CA SER A 133 -12.33 -15.19 1.88
C SER A 133 -10.94 -14.60 2.11
N GLY A 134 -10.67 -14.04 3.30
CA GLY A 134 -9.36 -13.53 3.69
C GLY A 134 -9.19 -12.02 3.59
N TRP A 135 -10.28 -11.27 3.45
CA TRP A 135 -10.28 -9.81 3.66
C TRP A 135 -10.16 -9.50 5.15
N VAL A 136 -9.41 -8.47 5.48
CA VAL A 136 -9.24 -7.96 6.84
C VAL A 136 -9.90 -6.59 6.93
N GLY A 137 -10.88 -6.46 7.82
CA GLY A 137 -11.51 -5.18 8.12
C GLY A 137 -10.64 -4.42 9.12
N VAL A 138 -10.27 -3.19 8.79
CA VAL A 138 -9.40 -2.36 9.63
C VAL A 138 -9.99 -0.97 9.85
N TYR A 139 -9.73 -0.43 11.04
CA TYR A 139 -9.96 0.95 11.40
C TYR A 139 -8.62 1.65 11.62
N LEU A 140 -8.43 2.80 11.00
CA LEU A 140 -7.18 3.56 11.03
C LEU A 140 -7.45 5.01 11.42
N GLU A 141 -6.60 5.59 12.27
CA GLU A 141 -6.61 7.02 12.60
C GLU A 141 -5.32 7.69 12.14
N TYR A 142 -5.43 8.68 11.26
CA TYR A 142 -4.31 9.47 10.77
C TYR A 142 -4.28 10.87 11.36
N GLU A 143 -3.12 11.25 11.89
CA GLU A 143 -2.81 12.57 12.43
C GLU A 143 -2.08 13.40 11.38
N LEU A 144 -2.83 14.20 10.62
CA LEU A 144 -2.26 15.04 9.54
C LEU A 144 -1.68 16.37 10.04
N GLY A 145 -1.64 16.57 11.36
CA GLY A 145 -1.14 17.77 12.01
C GLY A 145 -2.12 18.95 11.98
N LYS A 146 -1.95 19.88 12.94
CA LYS A 146 -2.81 21.07 13.06
C LYS A 146 -2.69 21.96 11.80
N PRO A 147 -3.80 22.54 11.30
CA PRO A 147 -5.13 22.62 11.91
C PRO A 147 -6.10 21.51 11.48
N LEU A 148 -5.62 20.44 10.82
CA LEU A 148 -6.49 19.34 10.40
C LEU A 148 -6.84 18.47 11.61
N THR A 149 -8.11 18.06 11.69
CA THR A 149 -8.58 17.04 12.63
C THR A 149 -8.08 15.66 12.21
N THR A 150 -8.12 14.71 13.14
CA THR A 150 -7.81 13.30 12.86
C THR A 150 -8.71 12.76 11.73
N ARG A 151 -8.12 11.93 10.86
CA ARG A 151 -8.83 11.26 9.77
C ARG A 151 -9.09 9.82 10.14
N GLU A 152 -10.36 9.42 10.05
CA GLU A 152 -10.76 8.03 10.22
C GLU A 152 -10.90 7.35 8.87
N PHE A 153 -10.23 6.22 8.72
CA PHE A 153 -10.43 5.32 7.59
C PHE A 153 -11.00 3.99 8.08
N HIS A 154 -11.93 3.46 7.32
CA HIS A 154 -12.40 2.09 7.44
C HIS A 154 -12.13 1.40 6.13
N GLU A 155 -11.33 0.34 6.16
CA GLU A 155 -10.86 -0.35 4.97
C GLU A 155 -11.08 -1.85 5.07
N TRP A 156 -11.35 -2.45 3.91
CA TRP A 156 -11.13 -3.87 3.68
C TRP A 156 -9.79 -4.05 2.98
N VAL A 157 -8.91 -4.82 3.59
CA VAL A 157 -7.57 -5.11 3.08
C VAL A 157 -7.48 -6.57 2.65
N TYR A 158 -7.02 -6.81 1.44
CA TYR A 158 -6.71 -8.16 0.94
C TYR A 158 -5.25 -8.28 0.57
N VAL A 159 -4.57 -9.22 1.21
CA VAL A 159 -3.19 -9.57 0.88
C VAL A 159 -3.15 -10.72 -0.11
N VAL A 160 -2.39 -10.52 -1.18
CA VAL A 160 -1.98 -11.55 -2.12
C VAL A 160 -0.50 -11.86 -1.88
N PRO A 161 -0.16 -13.02 -1.28
CA PRO A 161 1.23 -13.45 -1.10
C PRO A 161 1.95 -13.54 -2.45
N PRO A 162 3.28 -13.48 -2.48
CA PRO A 162 4.01 -13.52 -3.73
C PRO A 162 3.69 -14.79 -4.53
N PHE A 163 3.49 -14.61 -5.82
CA PHE A 163 3.19 -15.68 -6.77
C PHE A 163 4.01 -15.49 -8.05
N SER A 164 4.37 -16.61 -8.68
CA SER A 164 5.15 -16.60 -9.91
C SER A 164 4.43 -15.89 -11.04
N THR A 165 5.18 -15.17 -11.85
CA THR A 165 4.69 -14.56 -13.09
C THR A 165 4.93 -15.50 -14.28
N ALA A 166 4.72 -15.00 -15.51
CA ALA A 166 5.09 -15.73 -16.72
C ALA A 166 6.62 -15.91 -16.85
N ASP A 167 7.40 -15.02 -16.24
CA ASP A 167 8.84 -15.19 -16.06
C ASP A 167 9.09 -16.01 -14.79
N ALA A 168 9.71 -17.19 -14.94
CA ALA A 168 9.99 -18.11 -13.84
C ALA A 168 10.98 -17.54 -12.81
N SER A 169 11.78 -16.54 -13.20
CA SER A 169 12.70 -15.81 -12.32
C SER A 169 12.04 -14.62 -11.64
N ALA A 170 10.76 -14.34 -11.91
CA ALA A 170 10.05 -13.21 -11.35
C ALA A 170 8.77 -13.60 -10.61
N GLU A 171 8.53 -12.92 -9.51
CA GLU A 171 7.32 -13.02 -8.72
C GLU A 171 6.71 -11.65 -8.46
N THR A 172 5.43 -11.66 -8.17
CA THR A 172 4.68 -10.46 -7.82
C THR A 172 3.82 -10.73 -6.60
N CYS A 173 3.71 -9.77 -5.71
CA CYS A 173 2.72 -9.78 -4.62
C CYS A 173 1.91 -8.50 -4.65
N MET A 174 0.72 -8.55 -4.04
CA MET A 174 -0.18 -7.41 -4.05
C MET A 174 -0.88 -7.21 -2.71
N VAL A 175 -1.18 -5.95 -2.41
CA VAL A 175 -2.04 -5.55 -1.31
C VAL A 175 -3.14 -4.67 -1.91
N VAL A 176 -4.39 -5.02 -1.65
CA VAL A 176 -5.56 -4.31 -2.17
C VAL A 176 -6.37 -3.77 -1.00
N SER A 177 -6.56 -2.45 -0.93
CA SER A 177 -7.46 -1.80 0.02
C SER A 177 -8.67 -1.24 -0.69
N VAL A 178 -9.87 -1.44 -0.13
CA VAL A 178 -11.10 -0.77 -0.56
C VAL A 178 -11.85 -0.21 0.64
N VAL A 179 -12.72 0.77 0.40
CA VAL A 179 -13.49 1.43 1.46
C VAL A 179 -14.46 0.44 2.11
N ALA A 180 -14.45 0.33 3.43
CA ALA A 180 -15.43 -0.44 4.18
C ALA A 180 -16.66 0.41 4.53
N ASP A 181 -17.84 -0.17 4.35
CA ASP A 181 -19.11 0.43 4.80
C ASP A 181 -19.24 0.25 6.32
N ALA A 182 -18.60 1.16 7.06
CA ALA A 182 -18.62 1.21 8.51
C ALA A 182 -18.94 2.64 8.99
N SER A 183 -19.59 2.72 10.15
CA SER A 183 -19.88 4.02 10.78
C SER A 183 -18.61 4.59 11.42
N MET A 184 -18.48 5.92 11.41
CA MET A 184 -17.41 6.59 12.16
C MET A 184 -17.45 6.23 13.63
N LYS A 185 -16.27 6.14 14.25
CA LYS A 185 -16.17 5.90 15.70
C LYS A 185 -16.31 7.19 16.47
N ASP A 186 -15.67 8.27 16.00
CA ASP A 186 -15.84 9.61 16.57
C ASP A 186 -16.31 10.61 15.50
N PRO A 187 -17.63 10.74 15.28
CA PRO A 187 -18.17 11.68 14.30
C PRO A 187 -18.06 13.15 14.70
N VAL A 188 -17.62 13.45 15.93
CA VAL A 188 -17.54 14.82 16.46
C VAL A 188 -16.11 15.36 16.32
N ALA A 189 -15.12 14.57 16.73
CA ALA A 189 -13.72 14.97 16.71
C ALA A 189 -13.03 14.65 15.39
N HIS A 190 -13.48 13.61 14.67
CA HIS A 190 -12.79 13.11 13.50
C HIS A 190 -13.53 13.45 12.19
N THR A 191 -12.79 13.36 11.08
CA THR A 191 -13.34 13.55 9.74
C THR A 191 -13.24 12.23 8.98
N PRO A 192 -14.32 11.77 8.33
CA PRO A 192 -14.27 10.55 7.56
C PRO A 192 -13.38 10.76 6.35
N ALA A 193 -12.48 9.83 6.11
CA ALA A 193 -11.66 9.77 4.93
C ALA A 193 -11.85 8.44 4.22
N ILE A 194 -11.69 8.47 2.91
CA ILE A 194 -11.82 7.28 2.06
C ILE A 194 -10.48 7.00 1.40
N TYR A 195 -10.16 5.73 1.28
CA TYR A 195 -8.92 5.26 0.70
C TYR A 195 -9.17 3.96 -0.07
N VAL A 196 -8.67 3.94 -1.29
CA VAL A 196 -8.60 2.74 -2.11
C VAL A 196 -7.18 2.66 -2.62
N SER A 197 -6.57 1.49 -2.57
CA SER A 197 -5.24 1.31 -3.11
C SER A 197 -5.01 -0.08 -3.66
N VAL A 198 -4.05 -0.14 -4.57
CA VAL A 198 -3.35 -1.34 -4.95
C VAL A 198 -1.87 -1.05 -4.82
N GLU A 199 -1.18 -1.87 -4.05
CA GLU A 199 0.28 -1.85 -3.93
C GLU A 199 0.84 -3.17 -4.44
N SER A 200 1.88 -3.11 -5.29
CA SER A 200 2.52 -4.28 -5.87
C SER A 200 4.03 -4.22 -5.76
N LEU A 201 4.63 -5.38 -5.50
CA LEU A 201 6.07 -5.61 -5.54
C LEU A 201 6.32 -6.61 -6.66
N ASP A 202 6.97 -6.17 -7.73
CA ASP A 202 7.41 -7.02 -8.83
C ASP A 202 8.91 -7.25 -8.67
N TYR A 203 9.34 -8.47 -8.32
CA TYR A 203 10.74 -8.79 -8.07
C TYR A 203 11.25 -9.87 -9.01
N ASN A 204 12.45 -9.67 -9.56
CA ASN A 204 13.13 -10.65 -10.39
C ASN A 204 14.43 -11.10 -9.71
N TYR A 205 14.54 -12.40 -9.41
CA TYR A 205 15.64 -13.00 -8.67
C TYR A 205 16.97 -12.96 -9.43
N ASP A 206 16.95 -13.10 -10.77
CA ASP A 206 18.17 -13.12 -11.59
C ASP A 206 18.83 -11.75 -11.68
N THR A 207 18.02 -10.70 -11.85
CA THR A 207 18.46 -9.31 -11.99
C THR A 207 18.54 -8.58 -10.65
N GLN A 208 17.97 -9.17 -9.60
CA GLN A 208 17.78 -8.57 -8.29
C GLN A 208 16.96 -7.28 -8.33
N LYS A 209 16.17 -7.07 -9.39
CA LYS A 209 15.41 -5.84 -9.60
C LYS A 209 14.04 -5.95 -8.95
N LEU A 210 13.74 -5.01 -8.06
CA LEU A 210 12.41 -4.73 -7.55
C LEU A 210 11.81 -3.53 -8.29
N VAL A 211 10.57 -3.66 -8.74
CA VAL A 211 9.71 -2.53 -9.11
C VAL A 211 8.58 -2.46 -8.10
N TRP A 212 8.51 -1.36 -7.35
CA TRP A 212 7.50 -1.14 -6.33
C TRP A 212 6.52 -0.08 -6.81
N LYS A 213 5.26 -0.47 -7.00
CA LYS A 213 4.18 0.42 -7.43
C LYS A 213 3.13 0.52 -6.34
N MET A 214 2.58 1.70 -6.14
CA MET A 214 1.32 1.90 -5.43
C MET A 214 0.45 2.81 -6.27
N ALA A 215 -0.80 2.43 -6.48
CA ALA A 215 -1.84 3.26 -7.09
C ALA A 215 -2.94 3.46 -6.05
N THR A 216 -3.34 4.70 -5.80
CA THR A 216 -4.33 5.04 -4.80
C THR A 216 -5.26 6.16 -5.27
N THR A 217 -6.50 6.11 -4.79
CA THR A 217 -7.38 7.27 -4.75
C THR A 217 -7.83 7.49 -3.31
N SER A 218 -7.91 8.75 -2.90
CA SER A 218 -8.30 9.12 -1.55
C SER A 218 -9.04 10.44 -1.56
N ASP A 219 -9.99 10.57 -0.64
CA ASP A 219 -10.58 11.84 -0.26
C ASP A 219 -10.38 12.00 1.24
N ALA A 220 -9.59 12.99 1.62
CA ALA A 220 -9.33 13.29 3.03
C ALA A 220 -10.52 14.01 3.69
N GLY A 221 -11.59 14.29 2.94
CA GLY A 221 -12.79 14.94 3.43
C GLY A 221 -12.57 16.38 3.89
N GLY A 222 -13.61 16.94 4.51
CA GLY A 222 -13.60 18.30 5.03
C GLY A 222 -13.46 19.39 3.97
N ASN A 223 -12.95 20.55 4.37
CA ASN A 223 -12.91 21.77 3.54
C ASN A 223 -11.55 22.00 2.85
N VAL A 224 -10.72 20.97 2.69
CA VAL A 224 -9.40 21.13 2.05
C VAL A 224 -9.57 21.12 0.53
N PRO A 225 -9.09 22.15 -0.21
CA PRO A 225 -9.15 22.15 -1.67
C PRO A 225 -8.48 20.92 -2.28
N LYS A 226 -9.13 20.26 -3.26
CA LYS A 226 -8.66 19.00 -3.86
C LYS A 226 -7.23 19.05 -4.39
N TRP A 227 -6.80 20.17 -4.98
CA TRP A 227 -5.42 20.29 -5.48
C TRP A 227 -4.37 20.24 -4.35
N ILE A 228 -4.71 20.73 -3.15
CA ILE A 228 -3.84 20.64 -1.96
C ILE A 228 -3.84 19.19 -1.47
N GLN A 229 -5.00 18.55 -1.38
CA GLN A 229 -5.09 17.13 -1.01
C GLN A 229 -4.22 16.26 -1.93
N ASN A 230 -4.36 16.44 -3.25
CA ASN A 230 -3.60 15.71 -4.26
C ASN A 230 -2.08 15.94 -4.15
N ALA A 231 -1.64 17.15 -3.79
CA ALA A 231 -0.22 17.44 -3.59
C ALA A 231 0.31 16.85 -2.27
N MET A 232 -0.49 16.86 -1.20
CA MET A 232 -0.12 16.30 0.10
C MET A 232 -0.04 14.77 0.05
N ILE A 233 -1.01 14.10 -0.57
CA ILE A 233 -0.97 12.65 -0.73
C ILE A 233 0.24 12.24 -1.56
N ALA A 234 0.59 12.96 -2.64
CA ALA A 234 1.77 12.67 -3.42
C ALA A 234 3.08 12.72 -2.62
N LYS A 235 3.23 13.73 -1.74
CA LYS A 235 4.40 13.80 -0.87
C LYS A 235 4.42 12.69 0.19
N THR A 236 3.25 12.31 0.70
CA THR A 236 3.12 11.31 1.76
C THR A 236 3.45 9.92 1.21
N VAL A 237 2.74 9.47 0.17
CA VAL A 237 2.94 8.12 -0.38
C VAL A 237 4.36 7.91 -0.90
N VAL A 238 4.99 8.95 -1.45
CA VAL A 238 6.39 8.89 -1.90
C VAL A 238 7.37 8.69 -0.74
N LYS A 239 7.13 9.35 0.41
CA LYS A 239 8.00 9.24 1.58
C LYS A 239 7.95 7.83 2.18
N ASP A 240 6.82 7.14 2.09
CA ASP A 240 6.66 5.79 2.65
C ASP A 240 7.72 4.80 2.12
N VAL A 241 8.13 4.94 0.85
CA VAL A 241 9.21 4.12 0.27
C VAL A 241 10.54 4.37 1.00
N SER A 242 10.86 5.65 1.20
CA SER A 242 12.10 6.06 1.85
C SER A 242 12.12 5.65 3.32
N PHE A 243 11.01 5.87 4.03
CA PHE A 243 10.85 5.45 5.42
C PHE A 243 10.93 3.95 5.58
N MET A 244 10.30 3.17 4.68
CA MET A 244 10.38 1.71 4.72
C MET A 244 11.83 1.23 4.58
N PHE A 245 12.58 1.71 3.58
CA PHE A 245 13.96 1.28 3.41
C PHE A 245 14.87 1.73 4.57
N GLU A 246 14.70 2.95 5.07
CA GLU A 246 15.46 3.40 6.23
C GLU A 246 15.12 2.59 7.49
N TRP A 247 13.85 2.26 7.70
CA TRP A 247 13.37 1.42 8.80
C TRP A 247 13.94 -0.01 8.72
N LEU A 248 13.93 -0.61 7.52
CA LEU A 248 14.58 -1.91 7.26
C LEU A 248 16.10 -1.84 7.42
N GLY A 249 16.73 -0.76 6.97
CA GLY A 249 18.17 -0.53 7.10
C GLY A 249 18.62 -0.50 8.57
N ASN A 250 17.76 0.04 9.44
CA ASN A 250 17.98 0.09 10.88
C ASN A 250 17.62 -1.22 11.61
N GLY A 251 17.19 -2.26 10.89
CA GLY A 251 16.92 -3.59 11.45
C GLY A 251 15.70 -3.67 12.36
N HIS A 252 14.74 -2.74 12.20
CA HIS A 252 13.55 -2.70 13.05
C HIS A 252 12.57 -3.88 12.83
N ASP A 253 12.72 -4.64 11.75
CA ASP A 253 11.98 -5.87 11.45
C ASP A 253 12.53 -7.13 12.15
N SER A 254 13.66 -7.00 12.83
CA SER A 254 14.23 -8.10 13.60
C SER A 254 13.48 -8.28 14.92
N ASP A 255 13.14 -9.53 15.27
CA ASP A 255 12.41 -9.91 16.49
C ASP A 255 13.20 -9.63 17.81
N ASN A 256 14.23 -8.78 17.77
CA ASN A 256 15.08 -8.38 18.90
C ASN A 256 14.58 -7.07 19.55
N LYS A 257 13.29 -6.98 19.85
CA LYS A 257 12.75 -6.02 20.84
C LYS A 257 11.73 -6.68 21.76
#